data_AF-A0A379EBG2-F1
#
_entry.id   AF-A0A379EBG2-F1
#
_cell.length_a   1.000
_cell.length_b   1.000
_cell.length_c   1.000
_cell.angle_alpha   90.00
_cell.angle_beta   90.00
_cell.angle_gamma   90.00
#
_symmetry.space_group_name_H-M   'P 1'
#
loop_
_entity.id
_entity.type
_entity.pdbx_description
1 polymer ?
#
loop_
_entity_poly.entity_id
_entity_poly.type
_entity_poly.pdbx_seq_one_letter_code
_entity_poly.pdbx_strand_id
1 'polypeptide(L)'
;MYISQDPIGLAGGNPNIYAYVSDTNNRIDLLGLDELYALVALEDGWYPVFEYGKKNPVGEMFLKEGDLWKIGTSKDASKRYTQKFLEEIGVEMKVLHTNISRKMTLLLERMKIKGYEAWKGFLPPGNKCHH
;
A
#
# COMPACT_ATOMS: atom_id res chain seq x y z
N MET A 1 3.34 9.61 -27.66
CA MET A 1 2.39 8.51 -27.84
C MET A 1 1.17 8.85 -27.01
N TYR A 2 0.11 9.26 -27.69
CA TYR A 2 -1.11 9.83 -27.14
C TYR A 2 -2.16 8.71 -27.16
N ILE A 3 -2.71 8.36 -26.01
CA ILE A 3 -3.77 7.37 -25.90
C ILE A 3 -5.00 8.06 -25.32
N SER A 4 -5.93 8.29 -26.24
CA SER A 4 -7.34 8.66 -26.10
C SER A 4 -7.93 8.58 -24.69
N GLN A 5 -8.43 9.72 -24.20
CA GLN A 5 -9.43 9.76 -23.13
C GLN A 5 -10.77 9.28 -23.70
N ASP A 6 -11.30 8.17 -23.19
CA ASP A 6 -12.69 7.79 -23.43
C ASP A 6 -13.63 8.70 -22.63
N PRO A 7 -14.66 9.32 -23.25
CA PRO A 7 -15.56 10.24 -22.59
C PRO A 7 -16.79 9.47 -22.09
N ILE A 8 -16.81 9.05 -20.82
CA ILE A 8 -18.08 8.76 -20.16
C ILE A 8 -18.03 9.14 -18.67
N GLY A 9 -18.88 10.09 -18.31
CA GLY A 9 -19.02 10.60 -16.96
C GLY A 9 -19.78 9.59 -16.09
N LEU A 10 -19.07 9.02 -15.14
CA LEU A 10 -19.65 8.30 -14.00
C LEU A 10 -19.15 8.95 -12.72
N ALA A 11 -20.08 9.60 -12.03
CA ALA A 11 -19.92 10.14 -10.69
C ALA A 11 -19.46 9.03 -9.74
N GLY A 12 -18.19 9.10 -9.33
CA GLY A 12 -17.54 8.09 -8.50
C GLY A 12 -16.04 8.17 -8.68
N GLY A 13 -15.44 9.28 -8.21
CA GLY A 13 -14.03 9.66 -8.41
C GLY A 13 -13.03 8.76 -7.67
N ASN A 14 -12.99 7.47 -8.00
CA ASN A 14 -11.83 6.64 -7.76
C ASN A 14 -11.04 6.58 -9.07
N PRO A 15 -10.14 7.55 -9.33
CA PRO A 15 -9.25 7.41 -10.47
C PRO A 15 -8.42 6.17 -10.18
N ASN A 16 -8.55 5.16 -11.03
CA ASN A 16 -7.61 4.06 -11.08
C ASN A 16 -6.24 4.65 -11.43
N ILE A 17 -5.49 5.08 -10.41
CA ILE A 17 -4.11 5.62 -10.53
C ILE A 17 -3.11 4.51 -10.89
N TYR A 18 -3.61 3.33 -11.26
CA TYR A 18 -2.87 2.08 -11.48
C TYR A 18 -2.36 1.92 -12.91
N ALA A 19 -2.65 2.85 -13.82
CA ALA A 19 -2.11 2.82 -15.17
C ALA A 19 -0.72 3.50 -15.22
N TYR A 20 0.31 2.86 -14.66
CA TYR A 20 1.67 3.13 -15.10
C TYR A 20 2.49 1.85 -15.14
N VAL A 21 2.72 1.36 -16.36
CA VAL A 21 3.65 0.28 -16.68
C VAL A 21 5.03 0.91 -16.84
N SER A 22 5.97 0.52 -15.97
CA SER A 22 7.39 0.59 -16.33
C SER A 22 7.88 -0.82 -16.62
N ASP A 23 8.02 -1.12 -17.90
CA ASP A 23 8.73 -2.31 -18.36
C ASP A 23 10.19 -2.17 -17.91
N THR A 24 10.64 -3.03 -17.01
CA THR A 24 12.06 -3.16 -16.68
C THR A 24 12.40 -4.63 -16.53
N ASN A 25 12.48 -5.31 -17.67
CA ASN A 25 13.41 -6.41 -17.83
C ASN A 25 14.82 -5.88 -17.53
N ASN A 26 15.24 -5.88 -16.26
CA ASN A 26 16.60 -5.49 -15.94
C ASN A 26 17.18 -6.30 -14.78
N ARG A 27 17.85 -7.38 -15.20
CA ARG A 27 19.02 -8.01 -14.59
C ARG A 27 18.76 -8.76 -13.30
N ILE A 28 18.90 -10.08 -13.45
CA ILE A 28 19.04 -11.11 -12.41
C ILE A 28 19.87 -10.57 -11.24
N ASP A 29 19.19 -10.25 -10.14
CA ASP A 29 19.79 -10.15 -8.82
C ASP A 29 19.46 -11.46 -8.11
N LEU A 30 20.45 -12.33 -7.93
CA LEU A 30 20.23 -13.69 -7.43
C LEU A 30 19.63 -13.73 -6.01
N LEU A 31 19.66 -12.64 -5.21
CA LEU A 31 19.16 -12.62 -3.82
C LEU A 31 18.56 -11.27 -3.31
N GLY A 32 18.41 -10.23 -4.14
CA GLY A 32 18.02 -8.86 -3.73
C GLY A 32 16.65 -8.35 -4.21
N LEU A 33 15.71 -9.25 -4.46
CA LEU A 33 14.33 -8.92 -4.85
C LEU A 33 13.47 -8.68 -3.59
N ASP A 34 12.73 -7.57 -3.58
CA ASP A 34 11.77 -7.24 -2.52
C ASP A 34 10.36 -7.17 -3.13
N GLU A 35 9.39 -7.68 -2.39
CA GLU A 35 7.96 -7.60 -2.68
C GLU A 35 7.38 -6.29 -2.14
N LEU A 36 6.47 -5.69 -2.93
CA LEU A 36 5.62 -4.59 -2.48
C LEU A 36 4.29 -5.17 -2.03
N TYR A 37 3.87 -4.88 -0.81
CA TYR A 37 2.61 -5.35 -0.26
C TYR A 37 1.76 -4.22 0.30
N ALA A 38 0.44 -4.44 0.31
CA ALA A 38 -0.54 -3.62 0.98
C ALA A 38 -1.30 -4.46 2.00
N LEU A 39 -1.61 -3.86 3.15
CA LEU A 39 -2.62 -4.37 4.08
C LEU A 39 -3.87 -3.56 3.86
N VAL A 40 -4.97 -4.24 3.55
CA VAL A 40 -6.27 -3.61 3.28
C VAL A 40 -7.29 -4.06 4.31
N ALA A 41 -8.25 -3.19 4.64
CA ALA A 41 -9.35 -3.53 5.54
C ALA A 41 -10.19 -4.68 4.96
N LEU A 42 -10.53 -5.67 5.79
CA LEU A 42 -11.41 -6.79 5.41
C LEU A 42 -12.88 -6.42 5.46
N GLU A 43 -13.25 -5.49 6.33
CA GLU A 43 -14.63 -5.07 6.54
C GLU A 43 -14.70 -3.58 6.90
N ASP A 44 -15.90 -3.02 6.79
CA ASP A 44 -16.20 -1.66 7.25
C ASP A 44 -16.09 -1.60 8.78
N GLY A 45 -15.14 -0.80 9.29
CA GLY A 45 -14.86 -0.79 10.72
C GLY A 45 -13.85 0.24 11.18
N TRP A 46 -13.58 0.26 12.48
CA TRP A 46 -12.58 1.13 13.11
C TRP A 46 -11.25 0.40 13.22
N TYR A 47 -10.20 1.00 12.65
CA TYR A 47 -8.87 0.42 12.60
C TYR A 47 -7.87 1.27 13.39
N PRO A 48 -6.89 0.65 14.06
CA PRO A 48 -5.92 1.38 14.86
C PRO A 48 -4.99 2.23 13.97
N VAL A 49 -4.75 3.46 14.43
CA VAL A 49 -3.81 4.42 13.84
C VAL A 49 -2.49 4.38 14.60
N PHE A 50 -1.39 4.23 13.88
CA PHE A 50 -0.05 4.11 14.42
C PHE A 50 0.85 5.25 13.97
N GLU A 51 1.44 5.96 14.92
CA GLU A 51 2.40 7.05 14.66
C GLU A 51 3.84 6.67 15.02
N TYR A 52 4.81 7.34 14.40
CA TYR A 52 6.22 7.22 14.75
C TYR A 52 6.48 7.65 16.19
N GLY A 53 7.36 6.93 16.89
CA GLY A 53 7.71 7.22 18.29
C GLY A 53 6.67 6.78 19.32
N LYS A 54 5.49 6.28 18.92
CA LYS A 54 4.47 5.75 19.82
C LYS A 54 4.42 4.21 19.75
N LYS A 55 4.37 3.57 20.93
CA LYS A 55 4.25 2.10 21.04
C LYS A 55 2.81 1.65 20.84
N ASN A 56 1.87 2.36 21.43
CA ASN A 56 0.44 2.10 21.35
C ASN A 56 -0.19 2.87 20.19
N PRO A 57 -1.33 2.41 19.64
CA PRO A 57 -2.10 3.20 18.70
C PRO A 57 -2.51 4.53 19.32
N VAL A 58 -2.51 5.57 18.50
CA VAL A 58 -2.83 6.95 18.92
C VAL A 58 -4.31 7.29 18.78
N GLY A 59 -5.05 6.45 18.07
CA GLY A 59 -6.47 6.60 17.79
C GLY A 59 -6.97 5.52 16.85
N GLU A 60 -8.18 5.71 16.35
CA GLU A 60 -8.85 4.82 15.42
C GLU A 60 -9.34 5.60 14.20
N MET A 61 -9.36 4.93 13.05
CA MET A 61 -9.83 5.47 11.78
C MET A 61 -10.85 4.52 11.18
N PHE A 62 -11.99 5.06 10.77
CA PHE A 62 -12.98 4.28 10.03
C PHE A 62 -12.47 4.00 8.61
N LEU A 63 -12.35 2.73 8.25
CA LEU A 63 -12.02 2.26 6.91
C LEU A 63 -13.15 1.41 6.36
N LYS A 64 -13.36 1.48 5.05
CA LYS A 64 -14.25 0.57 4.34
C LYS A 64 -13.51 -0.69 3.90
N GLU A 65 -14.24 -1.76 3.64
CA GLU A 65 -13.70 -2.97 3.02
C GLU A 65 -12.88 -2.59 1.77
N GLY A 66 -11.64 -3.09 1.73
CA GLY A 66 -10.68 -2.83 0.65
C GLY A 66 -9.88 -1.53 0.78
N ASP A 67 -10.17 -0.66 1.75
CA ASP A 67 -9.38 0.55 1.97
C ASP A 67 -7.97 0.22 2.46
N LEU A 68 -7.00 1.05 2.05
CA LEU A 68 -5.60 0.88 2.40
C LEU A 68 -5.36 1.20 3.88
N TRP A 69 -4.99 0.19 4.67
CA TRP A 69 -4.54 0.37 6.05
C TRP A 69 -3.03 0.62 6.10
N LYS A 70 -2.24 -0.17 5.35
CA LYS A 70 -0.78 -0.05 5.34
C LYS A 70 -0.20 -0.37 3.97
N ILE A 71 0.92 0.25 3.62
CA ILE A 71 1.80 -0.23 2.55
C ILE A 71 3.22 -0.42 3.06
N GLY A 72 3.93 -1.42 2.52
CA GLY A 72 5.32 -1.66 2.85
C GLY A 72 6.05 -2.57 1.86
N THR A 73 7.36 -2.70 2.07
CA THR A 73 8.22 -3.63 1.31
C THR A 73 8.76 -4.74 2.20
N SER A 74 8.89 -5.96 1.68
CA SER A 74 9.49 -7.10 2.39
C SER A 74 10.14 -8.05 1.39
N LYS A 75 11.17 -8.79 1.79
CA LYS A 75 11.70 -9.90 0.99
C LYS A 75 10.69 -11.03 0.80
N ASP A 76 9.87 -11.24 1.82
CA ASP A 76 8.76 -12.20 1.84
C ASP A 76 7.61 -11.51 2.58
N ALA A 77 6.62 -11.05 1.84
CA ALA A 77 5.46 -10.36 2.41
C ALA A 77 4.60 -11.33 3.20
N SER A 78 4.43 -12.57 2.72
CA SER A 78 3.59 -13.59 3.35
C SER A 78 4.03 -13.94 4.78
N LYS A 79 5.34 -13.87 5.06
CA LYS A 79 5.91 -14.14 6.38
C LYS A 79 6.14 -12.89 7.23
N ARG A 80 5.86 -11.70 6.70
CA ARG A 80 6.15 -10.43 7.40
C ARG A 80 5.32 -10.25 8.67
N TYR A 81 4.08 -10.70 8.61
CA TYR A 81 3.09 -10.65 9.68
C TYR A 81 2.54 -12.05 9.92
N THR A 82 2.20 -12.35 11.18
CA THR A 82 1.51 -13.59 11.49
C THR A 82 0.04 -13.49 11.10
N GLN A 83 -0.57 -14.61 10.71
CA GLN A 83 -1.99 -14.66 10.41
C GLN A 83 -2.85 -14.12 11.57
N LYS A 84 -2.51 -14.50 12.81
CA LYS A 84 -3.17 -13.99 14.02
C LYS A 84 -3.12 -12.45 14.12
N PHE A 85 -2.00 -11.82 13.76
CA PHE A 85 -1.89 -10.36 13.79
C PHE A 85 -2.79 -9.71 12.73
N LEU A 86 -2.86 -10.29 11.54
CA LEU A 86 -3.72 -9.80 10.45
C LEU A 86 -5.20 -9.90 10.84
N GLU A 87 -5.60 -11.03 11.42
CA GLU A 87 -6.96 -11.26 11.93
C GLU A 87 -7.32 -10.35 13.11
N GLU A 88 -6.39 -10.14 14.06
CA GLU A 88 -6.61 -9.28 15.23
C GLU A 88 -6.85 -7.82 14.83
N ILE A 89 -6.22 -7.36 13.74
CA ILE A 89 -6.42 -6.01 13.21
C ILE A 89 -7.60 -5.95 12.21
N GLY A 90 -8.00 -7.08 11.61
CA GLY A 90 -9.02 -7.14 10.57
C GLY A 90 -8.51 -6.75 9.17
N VAL A 91 -7.25 -7.00 8.86
CA VAL A 91 -6.64 -6.63 7.56
C VAL A 91 -6.17 -7.82 6.74
N GLU A 92 -6.27 -7.72 5.43
CA GLU A 92 -5.80 -8.72 4.47
C GLU A 92 -4.46 -8.30 3.87
N MET A 93 -3.52 -9.26 3.76
CA MET A 93 -2.27 -9.08 3.03
C MET A 93 -2.47 -9.23 1.52
N LYS A 94 -2.20 -8.17 0.76
CA LYS A 94 -2.19 -8.17 -0.71
C LYS A 94 -0.80 -7.87 -1.25
N VAL A 95 -0.20 -8.86 -1.90
CA VAL A 95 1.07 -8.67 -2.62
C VAL A 95 0.77 -7.96 -3.94
N LEU A 96 1.26 -6.73 -4.08
CA LEU A 96 1.03 -5.90 -5.26
C LEU A 96 2.02 -6.20 -6.37
N HIS A 97 3.29 -6.40 -6.01
CA HIS A 97 4.34 -6.73 -6.96
C HIS A 97 5.37 -7.67 -6.34
N THR A 98 5.85 -8.62 -7.14
CA THR A 98 6.92 -9.57 -6.78
C THR A 98 8.10 -9.43 -7.75
N ASN A 99 9.27 -9.90 -7.33
CA ASN A 99 10.48 -9.94 -8.16
C ASN A 99 10.90 -8.58 -8.75
N ILE A 100 10.65 -7.50 -7.99
CA ILE A 100 11.10 -6.15 -8.34
C ILE A 100 12.40 -5.82 -7.61
N SER A 101 13.28 -5.05 -8.25
CA SER A 101 14.49 -4.55 -7.60
C SER A 101 14.15 -3.71 -6.37
N ARG A 102 14.89 -3.89 -5.27
CA ARG A 102 14.68 -3.13 -4.02
C ARG A 102 14.57 -1.61 -4.21
N LYS A 103 15.38 -1.03 -5.10
CA LYS A 103 15.34 0.41 -5.39
C LYS A 103 13.98 0.83 -5.97
N MET A 104 13.42 0.02 -6.86
CA MET A 104 12.11 0.26 -7.43
C MET A 104 11.00 0.02 -6.39
N THR A 105 11.10 -1.04 -5.58
CA THR A 105 10.11 -1.33 -4.54
C THR A 105 10.01 -0.17 -3.53
N LEU A 106 11.14 0.39 -3.08
CA LEU A 106 11.18 1.57 -2.21
C LEU A 106 10.65 2.84 -2.90
N LEU A 107 10.92 3.01 -4.20
CA LEU A 107 10.38 4.13 -4.97
C LEU A 107 8.84 4.06 -5.03
N LEU A 108 8.30 2.89 -5.35
CA LEU A 108 6.86 2.65 -5.45
C LEU A 108 6.17 2.82 -4.09
N GLU A 109 6.76 2.28 -3.02
CA GLU A 109 6.27 2.48 -1.65
C GLU A 109 6.15 3.98 -1.33
N ARG A 110 7.22 4.75 -1.53
CA ARG A 110 7.22 6.21 -1.27
C ARG A 110 6.20 6.95 -2.13
N MET A 111 6.11 6.62 -3.42
CA MET A 111 5.14 7.24 -4.32
C MET A 111 3.70 6.99 -3.85
N LYS A 112 3.39 5.77 -3.43
CA LYS A 112 2.06 5.41 -2.93
C LYS A 112 1.73 6.08 -1.60
N ILE A 113 2.68 6.15 -0.66
CA ILE A 113 2.48 6.85 0.62
C ILE A 113 2.26 8.35 0.38
N LYS A 114 3.11 9.00 -0.42
CA LYS A 114 2.97 10.44 -0.75
C LYS A 114 1.67 10.72 -1.51
N GLY A 115 1.29 9.86 -2.44
CA GLY A 115 0.03 9.98 -3.17
C GLY A 115 -1.19 9.87 -2.25
N TYR A 116 -1.16 8.91 -1.30
CA TYR A 116 -2.21 8.76 -0.31
C TYR A 116 -2.30 9.98 0.62
N GLU A 117 -1.16 10.44 1.14
CA GLU A 117 -1.09 11.62 2.01
C GLU A 117 -1.56 12.89 1.29
N ALA A 118 -1.19 13.08 0.02
CA ALA A 118 -1.66 14.19 -0.79
C ALA A 118 -3.17 14.15 -1.05
N TRP A 119 -3.75 12.96 -1.17
CA TRP A 119 -5.19 12.78 -1.42
C TRP A 119 -6.04 12.90 -0.16
N LYS A 120 -5.64 12.24 0.93
CA LYS A 120 -6.41 12.17 2.18
C LYS A 120 -6.03 13.24 3.19
N GLY A 121 -4.84 13.82 3.08
CA GLY A 121 -4.26 14.75 4.05
C GLY A 121 -3.59 14.09 5.26
N PHE A 122 -3.50 12.76 5.29
CA PHE A 122 -2.88 11.98 6.36
C PHE A 122 -2.26 10.69 5.82
N LEU A 123 -1.35 10.07 6.58
CA LEU A 123 -0.73 8.79 6.23
C LEU A 123 -1.71 7.63 6.36
N PRO A 124 -1.53 6.52 5.59
CA PRO A 124 -2.26 5.29 5.88
C PRO A 124 -2.14 4.94 7.36
N PRO A 125 -3.23 4.54 8.04
CA PRO A 125 -3.28 4.42 9.49
C PRO A 125 -2.25 3.43 10.07
N GLY A 126 -1.80 2.44 9.32
CA GLY A 126 -0.73 1.50 9.71
C GLY A 126 0.70 1.97 9.39
N ASN A 127 0.89 3.13 8.73
CA ASN A 127 2.20 3.68 8.37
C ASN A 127 2.65 4.75 9.37
N LYS A 128 3.72 4.44 10.12
CA LYS A 128 4.23 5.29 11.20
C LYS A 128 5.01 6.52 10.72
N CYS A 129 5.76 6.39 9.63
CA CYS A 129 6.71 7.42 9.19
C CYS A 129 6.22 8.15 7.94
N HIS A 130 6.37 9.47 7.94
CA HIS A 130 6.37 10.28 6.73
C HIS A 130 7.69 10.03 5.96
N HIS A 131 7.63 9.99 4.62
CA HIS A 131 8.74 9.60 3.74
C HIS A 131 9.28 10.74 2.87
#